data_AF-A0A1Q4V070-F1
#
_entry.id   AF-A0A1Q4V070-F1
#
_cell.length_a   1.000
_cell.length_b   1.000
_cell.length_c   1.000
_cell.angle_alpha   90.00
_cell.angle_beta   90.00
_cell.angle_gamma   90.00
#
_symmetry.space_group_name_H-M   'P 1'
#
loop_
_entity.id
_entity.type
_entity.pdbx_description
1 polymer ?
#
loop_
_entity_poly.entity_id
_entity_poly.type
_entity_poly.pdbx_seq_one_letter_code
_entity_poly.pdbx_strand_id
1 'polypeptide(L)'
;MTEEQPPGGEWRKLKPDAEHALRSLLEKVDSHASPMELFESYAYTKEVTARAVQARMEMYLPDSDAAFHHVRGVILRELTARYGHAIPESILRVPYGSSVHERIFALLHEQLARPVPAAIIRIVTADNVHTERRIRELRELGLDVHPTGSGNEQGGYELRSLEVDLGKLPSIARNIIRSKKSLPADRRAQMLRDVGISGDE
;
A
#
# COMPACT_ATOMS: atom_id res chain seq x y z
N MET A 1 0.84 24.00 7.14
CA MET A 1 1.68 23.14 7.98
C MET A 1 0.80 22.61 9.08
N THR A 2 0.21 21.44 8.87
CA THR A 2 -0.58 20.75 9.89
C THR A 2 0.43 20.11 10.84
N GLU A 3 0.42 20.50 12.11
CA GLU A 3 1.16 19.79 13.15
C GLU A 3 0.64 18.35 13.18
N GLU A 4 1.46 17.42 12.69
CA GLU A 4 1.22 15.98 12.87
C GLU A 4 1.26 15.73 14.38
N GLN A 5 0.09 15.49 14.98
CA GLN A 5 0.02 15.04 16.36
C GLN A 5 0.79 13.72 16.46
N PRO A 6 1.62 13.53 17.51
CA PRO A 6 2.32 12.27 17.68
C PRO A 6 1.30 11.12 17.69
N PRO A 7 1.59 9.96 17.07
CA PRO A 7 0.61 8.89 16.84
C PRO A 7 -0.08 8.39 18.13
N GLY A 8 0.56 8.58 19.29
CA GLY A 8 -0.03 8.30 20.59
C GLY A 8 -1.18 9.25 21.02
N GLY A 9 -1.30 10.43 20.44
CA GLY A 9 -2.37 11.40 20.71
C GLY A 9 -3.69 11.00 20.07
N GLU A 10 -3.64 10.56 18.81
CA GLU A 10 -4.83 10.12 18.08
C GLU A 10 -5.42 8.85 18.71
N TRP A 11 -4.58 7.87 19.07
CA TRP A 11 -5.03 6.69 19.82
C TRP A 11 -5.76 7.05 21.12
N ARG A 12 -5.18 7.96 21.94
CA ARG A 12 -5.80 8.39 23.21
C ARG A 12 -7.17 9.04 23.00
N LYS A 13 -7.33 9.76 21.87
CA LYS A 13 -8.59 10.39 21.50
C LYS A 13 -9.64 9.38 21.01
N LEU A 14 -9.25 8.42 20.16
CA LEU A 14 -10.16 7.46 19.55
C LEU A 14 -10.53 6.29 20.45
N LYS A 15 -9.68 5.93 21.41
CA LYS A 15 -9.91 4.78 22.30
C LYS A 15 -11.24 4.87 23.07
N PRO A 16 -11.59 5.97 23.75
CA PRO A 16 -12.86 6.06 24.49
C PRO A 16 -14.09 5.91 23.58
N ASP A 17 -14.04 6.49 22.38
CA ASP A 17 -15.12 6.40 21.40
C ASP A 17 -15.31 4.95 20.91
N ALA A 18 -14.22 4.24 20.63
CA ALA A 18 -14.26 2.83 20.26
C ALA A 18 -14.79 1.94 21.39
N GLU A 19 -14.38 2.19 22.64
CA GLU A 19 -14.91 1.48 23.81
C GLU A 19 -16.41 1.73 24.00
N HIS A 20 -16.86 2.98 23.83
CA HIS A 20 -18.27 3.33 23.93
C HIS A 20 -19.09 2.66 22.82
N ALA A 21 -18.64 2.73 21.57
CA ALA A 21 -19.34 2.12 20.43
C ALA A 21 -19.52 0.61 20.59
N LEU A 22 -18.48 -0.10 21.05
CA LEU A 22 -18.53 -1.54 21.31
C LEU A 22 -19.56 -1.89 22.40
N ARG A 23 -19.61 -1.14 23.50
CA ARG A 23 -20.60 -1.36 24.57
C ARG A 23 -22.02 -1.13 24.06
N SER A 24 -22.25 -0.01 23.37
CA SER A 24 -23.56 0.33 22.81
C SER A 24 -24.05 -0.72 21.80
N LEU A 25 -23.16 -1.32 21.00
CA LEU A 25 -23.52 -2.41 20.10
C LEU A 25 -23.97 -3.66 20.87
N LEU A 26 -23.23 -4.06 21.92
CA LEU A 26 -23.57 -5.23 22.73
C LEU A 26 -24.93 -5.05 23.43
N GLU A 27 -25.17 -3.87 24.01
CA GLU A 27 -26.46 -3.54 24.64
C GLU A 27 -27.63 -3.65 23.65
N LYS A 28 -27.44 -3.17 22.40
CA LYS A 28 -28.47 -3.27 21.35
C LYS A 28 -28.73 -4.70 20.89
N VAL A 29 -27.69 -5.54 20.85
CA VAL A 29 -27.84 -6.98 20.55
C VAL A 29 -28.70 -7.65 21.61
N ASP A 30 -28.51 -7.30 22.89
CA ASP A 30 -29.28 -7.87 24.01
C ASP A 30 -30.72 -7.31 24.07
N SER A 31 -30.96 -6.08 23.60
CA SER A 31 -32.24 -5.38 23.76
C SER A 31 -33.30 -5.68 22.70
N HIS A 32 -33.16 -6.74 21.89
CA HIS A 32 -34.07 -7.05 20.76
C HIS A 32 -34.28 -5.86 19.80
N ALA A 33 -33.24 -5.06 19.58
CA ALA A 33 -33.29 -3.92 18.67
C ALA A 33 -33.69 -4.36 17.25
N SER A 34 -34.27 -3.42 16.48
CA SER A 34 -34.65 -3.73 15.11
C SER A 34 -33.42 -4.08 14.25
N PRO A 35 -33.58 -4.86 13.16
CA PRO A 35 -32.47 -5.20 12.28
C PRO A 35 -31.71 -3.98 11.73
N MET A 36 -32.42 -2.87 11.47
CA MET A 36 -31.80 -1.65 10.96
C MET A 36 -30.93 -0.97 12.04
N GLU A 37 -31.44 -0.85 13.26
CA GLU A 37 -30.68 -0.25 14.38
C GLU A 37 -29.44 -1.07 14.73
N LEU A 38 -29.51 -2.40 14.63
CA LEU A 38 -28.37 -3.29 14.78
C LEU A 38 -27.34 -3.06 13.67
N PHE A 39 -27.78 -2.96 12.41
CA PHE A 39 -26.89 -2.70 11.27
C PHE A 39 -26.19 -1.36 11.40
N GLU A 40 -26.91 -0.28 11.71
CA GLU A 40 -26.33 1.05 11.90
C GLU A 40 -25.32 1.07 13.04
N SER A 41 -25.68 0.47 14.17
CA SER A 41 -24.78 0.36 15.33
C SER A 41 -23.53 -0.45 15.00
N TYR A 42 -23.67 -1.55 14.24
CA TYR A 42 -22.56 -2.36 13.80
C TYR A 42 -21.65 -1.60 12.82
N ALA A 43 -22.22 -0.91 11.83
CA ALA A 43 -21.46 -0.14 10.84
C ALA A 43 -20.65 0.98 11.52
N TYR A 44 -21.29 1.74 12.42
CA TYR A 44 -20.61 2.77 13.21
C TYR A 44 -19.49 2.19 14.09
N THR A 45 -19.79 1.12 14.83
CA THR A 45 -18.80 0.46 15.69
C THR A 45 -17.61 -0.04 14.89
N LYS A 46 -17.85 -0.67 13.73
CA LYS A 46 -16.81 -1.13 12.82
C LYS A 46 -15.91 0.01 12.36
N GLU A 47 -16.47 1.16 11.99
CA GLU A 47 -15.69 2.31 11.55
C GLU A 47 -14.81 2.89 12.67
N VAL A 48 -15.41 3.19 13.83
CA VAL A 48 -14.69 3.81 14.95
C VAL A 48 -13.61 2.88 15.51
N THR A 49 -13.92 1.58 15.65
CA THR A 49 -12.93 0.59 16.11
C THR A 49 -11.81 0.40 15.09
N ALA A 50 -12.09 0.35 13.78
CA ALA A 50 -11.05 0.27 12.75
C ALA A 50 -10.11 1.46 12.82
N ARG A 51 -10.63 2.68 12.96
CA ARG A 51 -9.81 3.90 13.11
C ARG A 51 -8.97 3.87 14.38
N ALA A 52 -9.53 3.44 15.51
CA ALA A 52 -8.80 3.35 16.77
C ALA A 52 -7.68 2.30 16.69
N VAL A 53 -7.95 1.13 16.11
CA VAL A 53 -6.94 0.08 15.89
C VAL A 53 -5.86 0.55 14.92
N GLN A 54 -6.23 1.22 13.83
CA GLN A 54 -5.28 1.83 12.91
C GLN A 54 -4.35 2.79 13.64
N ALA A 55 -4.90 3.78 14.36
CA ALA A 55 -4.09 4.74 15.14
C ALA A 55 -3.17 4.04 16.14
N ARG A 56 -3.63 2.96 16.77
CA ARG A 56 -2.80 2.15 17.68
C ARG A 56 -1.66 1.44 16.96
N MET A 57 -1.91 0.88 15.78
CA MET A 57 -0.90 0.18 14.98
C MET A 57 0.14 1.13 14.41
N GLU A 58 -0.29 2.33 13.98
CA GLU A 58 0.61 3.38 13.48
C GLU A 58 1.62 3.84 14.53
N MET A 59 1.34 3.69 15.82
CA MET A 59 2.33 3.96 16.88
C MET A 59 3.54 3.01 16.86
N TYR A 60 3.42 1.85 16.21
CA TYR A 60 4.47 0.83 16.15
C TYR A 60 5.16 0.78 14.79
N LEU A 61 4.55 1.35 13.76
CA LEU A 61 5.15 1.45 12.44
C LEU A 61 6.04 2.69 12.37
N PRO A 62 7.18 2.63 11.66
CA PRO A 62 8.00 3.80 11.43
C PRO A 62 7.25 4.81 10.54
N ASP A 63 7.42 6.12 10.81
CA ASP A 63 6.90 7.19 9.96
C ASP A 63 7.49 7.14 8.54
N SER A 64 8.70 6.58 8.44
CA SER A 64 9.37 6.29 7.17
C SER A 64 10.25 5.05 7.26
N ASP A 65 10.24 4.23 6.21
CA ASP A 65 11.02 3.00 6.13
C ASP A 65 12.26 3.19 5.23
N ALA A 66 13.44 3.16 5.84
CA ALA A 66 14.71 3.34 5.13
C ALA A 66 14.98 2.25 4.07
N ALA A 67 14.51 1.02 4.28
CA ALA A 67 14.65 -0.05 3.32
C ALA A 67 13.75 0.17 2.10
N PHE A 68 12.55 0.73 2.27
CA PHE A 68 11.70 1.13 1.16
C PHE A 68 12.38 2.16 0.26
N HIS A 69 12.96 3.21 0.86
CA HIS A 69 13.70 4.23 0.12
C HIS A 69 14.95 3.66 -0.54
N HIS A 70 15.64 2.74 0.15
CA HIS A 70 16.80 2.05 -0.42
C HIS A 70 16.43 1.26 -1.67
N VAL A 71 15.40 0.41 -1.60
CA VAL A 71 14.90 -0.39 -2.74
C VAL A 71 14.51 0.51 -3.90
N ARG A 72 13.74 1.58 -3.64
CA ARG A 72 13.39 2.54 -4.69
C ARG A 72 14.60 3.26 -5.26
N GLY A 73 15.60 3.55 -4.44
CA GLY A 73 16.88 4.10 -4.88
C GLY A 73 17.64 3.16 -5.81
N VAL A 74 17.66 1.85 -5.52
CA VAL A 74 18.22 0.82 -6.42
C VAL A 74 17.48 0.85 -7.76
N ILE A 75 16.15 0.79 -7.75
CA ILE A 75 15.34 0.81 -8.98
C ILE A 75 15.61 2.08 -9.80
N LEU A 76 15.67 3.25 -9.17
CA LEU A 76 15.92 4.50 -9.86
C LEU A 76 17.31 4.54 -10.51
N ARG A 77 18.34 4.09 -9.79
CA ARG A 77 19.70 4.03 -10.33
C ARG A 77 19.77 3.12 -11.55
N GLU A 78 19.18 1.93 -11.47
CA GLU A 78 19.18 0.98 -12.59
C GLU A 78 18.34 1.46 -13.78
N LEU A 79 17.17 2.07 -13.53
CA LEU A 79 16.39 2.72 -14.58
C LEU A 79 17.19 3.81 -15.28
N THR A 80 17.90 4.64 -14.52
CA THR A 80 18.70 5.75 -15.05
C THR A 80 19.89 5.24 -15.85
N ALA A 81 20.62 4.27 -15.32
CA ALA A 81 21.75 3.65 -16.01
C ALA A 81 21.32 3.01 -17.34
N ARG A 82 20.18 2.32 -17.36
CA ARG A 82 19.72 1.59 -18.55
C ARG A 82 18.98 2.46 -19.56
N TYR A 83 18.20 3.45 -19.11
CA TYR A 83 17.26 4.18 -19.97
C TYR A 83 17.43 5.69 -19.97
N GLY A 84 18.31 6.26 -19.14
CA GLY A 84 18.49 7.71 -19.01
C GLY A 84 18.97 8.41 -20.29
N HIS A 85 19.58 7.67 -21.22
CA HIS A 85 19.99 8.21 -22.53
C HIS A 85 18.80 8.46 -23.49
N ALA A 86 17.67 7.77 -23.28
CA ALA A 86 16.49 7.84 -24.15
C ALA A 86 15.27 8.46 -23.45
N ILE A 87 15.15 8.28 -22.14
CA ILE A 87 14.06 8.82 -21.33
C ILE A 87 14.59 10.02 -20.53
N PRO A 88 14.03 11.23 -20.72
CA PRO A 88 14.42 12.39 -19.94
C PRO A 88 14.25 12.18 -18.43
N GLU A 89 15.19 12.71 -17.65
CA GLU A 89 15.17 12.65 -16.17
C GLU A 89 13.88 13.23 -15.57
N SER A 90 13.30 14.25 -16.21
CA SER A 90 12.02 14.84 -15.78
C SER A 90 10.85 13.84 -15.80
N ILE A 91 10.95 12.78 -16.60
CA ILE A 91 9.97 11.72 -16.76
C ILE A 91 10.36 10.48 -15.96
N LEU A 92 11.65 10.13 -15.93
CA LEU A 92 12.18 8.91 -15.35
C LEU A 92 12.12 8.93 -13.82
N ARG A 93 11.02 8.42 -13.26
CA ARG A 93 10.77 8.36 -11.81
C ARG A 93 10.21 7.00 -11.43
N VAL A 94 10.62 6.48 -10.27
CA VAL A 94 10.07 5.22 -9.75
C VAL A 94 8.61 5.41 -9.33
N PRO A 95 7.65 4.65 -9.89
CA PRO A 95 6.23 4.76 -9.55
C PRO A 95 5.96 4.25 -8.13
N TYR A 96 4.70 4.31 -7.70
CA TYR A 96 4.21 3.67 -6.46
C TYR A 96 4.93 4.10 -5.18
N GLY A 97 5.29 5.39 -5.11
CA GLY A 97 6.02 5.97 -3.99
C GLY A 97 5.18 6.71 -2.96
N SER A 98 3.89 6.40 -2.84
CA SER A 98 3.02 7.08 -1.87
C SER A 98 3.22 6.51 -0.46
N SER A 99 2.81 7.27 0.56
CA SER A 99 2.84 6.85 1.96
C SER A 99 2.12 5.52 2.20
N VAL A 100 1.02 5.25 1.47
CA VAL A 100 0.32 3.95 1.54
C VAL A 100 1.22 2.79 1.11
N HIS A 101 2.01 2.94 0.04
CA HIS A 101 2.92 1.89 -0.40
C HIS A 101 4.05 1.67 0.62
N GLU A 102 4.62 2.76 1.13
CA GLU A 102 5.66 2.71 2.16
C GLU A 102 5.15 2.03 3.44
N ARG A 103 3.91 2.32 3.85
CA ARG A 103 3.32 1.76 5.05
C ARG A 103 2.96 0.28 4.90
N ILE A 104 2.47 -0.14 3.72
CA ILE A 104 2.31 -1.57 3.41
C ILE A 104 3.66 -2.27 3.42
N PHE A 105 4.68 -1.66 2.79
CA PHE A 105 6.03 -2.21 2.77
C PHE A 105 6.60 -2.35 4.19
N ALA A 106 6.50 -1.31 5.03
CA ALA A 106 7.00 -1.32 6.40
C ALA A 106 6.39 -2.47 7.21
N LEU A 107 5.08 -2.66 7.10
CA LEU A 107 4.37 -3.75 7.77
C LEU A 107 4.85 -5.14 7.29
N LEU A 108 5.06 -5.32 5.98
CA LEU A 108 5.59 -6.56 5.42
C LEU A 108 7.07 -6.77 5.77
N HIS A 109 7.84 -5.69 5.86
CA HIS A 109 9.27 -5.70 6.18
C HIS A 109 9.53 -6.04 7.65
N GLU A 110 8.71 -5.52 8.58
CA GLU A 110 8.75 -5.93 9.99
C GLU A 110 8.49 -7.43 10.19
N GLN A 111 7.75 -8.04 9.27
CA GLN A 111 7.41 -9.46 9.25
C GLN A 111 8.10 -10.18 8.08
N LEU A 112 9.34 -9.80 7.75
CA LEU A 112 10.08 -10.40 6.63
C LEU A 112 10.07 -11.94 6.72
N ALA A 113 9.75 -12.59 5.59
CA ALA A 113 9.57 -14.04 5.45
C ALA A 113 8.51 -14.64 6.39
N ARG A 114 7.51 -13.83 6.79
CA ARG A 114 6.34 -14.26 7.55
C ARG A 114 5.06 -13.69 6.93
N PRO A 115 3.95 -14.44 6.98
CA PRO A 115 2.68 -13.96 6.45
C PRO A 115 2.11 -12.82 7.32
N VAL A 116 1.71 -11.73 6.66
CA VAL A 116 0.90 -10.66 7.24
C VAL A 116 -0.55 -10.85 6.78
N PRO A 117 -1.51 -11.04 7.69
CA PRO A 117 -2.92 -11.15 7.35
C PRO A 117 -3.42 -9.94 6.54
N ALA A 118 -4.21 -10.16 5.49
CA ALA A 118 -4.74 -9.08 4.65
C ALA A 118 -5.63 -8.09 5.45
N ALA A 119 -6.27 -8.56 6.52
CA ALA A 119 -7.04 -7.71 7.42
C ALA A 119 -6.18 -6.64 8.11
N ILE A 120 -4.96 -6.99 8.52
CA ILE A 120 -4.00 -6.06 9.14
C ILE A 120 -3.62 -4.97 8.13
N ILE A 121 -3.30 -5.36 6.89
CA ILE A 121 -2.97 -4.41 5.81
C ILE A 121 -4.14 -3.46 5.53
N ARG A 122 -5.38 -3.96 5.47
CA ARG A 122 -6.58 -3.14 5.23
C ARG A 122 -6.82 -2.13 6.35
N ILE A 123 -6.61 -2.53 7.60
CA ILE A 123 -6.74 -1.62 8.76
C ILE A 123 -5.69 -0.53 8.70
N VAL A 124 -4.42 -0.89 8.50
CA VAL A 124 -3.29 0.06 8.49
C VAL A 124 -3.36 1.07 7.34
N THR A 125 -3.93 0.67 6.20
CA THR A 125 -4.06 1.53 5.03
C THR A 125 -5.37 2.30 4.98
N ALA A 126 -6.32 1.99 5.87
CA ALA A 126 -7.72 2.38 5.76
C ALA A 126 -8.36 2.07 4.38
N ASP A 127 -7.78 1.12 3.63
CA ASP A 127 -8.12 0.84 2.23
C ASP A 127 -8.58 -0.61 2.04
N ASN A 128 -9.89 -0.81 2.16
CA ASN A 128 -10.52 -2.11 1.98
C ASN A 128 -10.62 -2.54 0.49
N VAL A 129 -10.57 -1.61 -0.45
CA VAL A 129 -10.90 -1.85 -1.86
C VAL A 129 -9.66 -2.10 -2.70
N HIS A 130 -8.56 -1.41 -2.41
CA HIS A 130 -7.36 -1.45 -3.25
C HIS A 130 -6.19 -2.21 -2.63
N THR A 131 -6.35 -2.90 -1.50
CA THR A 131 -5.26 -3.70 -0.89
C THR A 131 -4.58 -4.62 -1.91
N GLU A 132 -5.34 -5.43 -2.65
CA GLU A 132 -4.77 -6.34 -3.68
C GLU A 132 -4.05 -5.55 -4.79
N ARG A 133 -4.65 -4.42 -5.20
CA ARG A 133 -4.04 -3.53 -6.19
C ARG A 133 -2.71 -2.96 -5.70
N ARG A 134 -2.62 -2.51 -4.45
CA ARG A 134 -1.38 -1.95 -3.87
C ARG A 134 -0.30 -3.01 -3.73
N ILE A 135 -0.67 -4.22 -3.33
CA ILE A 135 0.26 -5.36 -3.31
C ILE A 135 0.77 -5.68 -4.72
N ARG A 136 -0.11 -5.71 -5.71
CA ARG A 136 0.28 -5.90 -7.12
C ARG A 136 1.23 -4.80 -7.58
N GLU A 137 0.97 -3.54 -7.23
CA GLU A 137 1.85 -2.39 -7.53
C GLU A 137 3.23 -2.54 -6.88
N LEU A 138 3.33 -3.05 -5.64
CA LEU A 138 4.62 -3.39 -5.02
C LEU A 138 5.36 -4.51 -5.77
N ARG A 139 4.65 -5.57 -6.21
CA ARG A 139 5.27 -6.63 -7.05
C ARG A 139 5.72 -6.11 -8.41
N GLU A 140 5.01 -5.15 -8.99
CA GLU A 140 5.41 -4.50 -10.25
C GLU A 140 6.73 -3.73 -10.11
N LEU A 141 7.11 -3.29 -8.90
CA LEU A 141 8.44 -2.75 -8.63
C LEU A 141 9.56 -3.81 -8.60
N GLY A 142 9.21 -5.10 -8.64
CA GLY A 142 10.16 -6.20 -8.50
C GLY A 142 10.33 -6.68 -7.06
N LEU A 143 9.49 -6.28 -6.12
CA LEU A 143 9.50 -6.81 -4.76
C LEU A 143 8.91 -8.23 -4.71
N ASP A 144 9.53 -9.09 -3.90
CA ASP A 144 9.15 -10.50 -3.76
C ASP A 144 7.99 -10.71 -2.77
N VAL A 145 6.82 -10.15 -3.11
CA VAL A 145 5.60 -10.23 -2.29
C VAL A 145 4.67 -11.33 -2.82
N HIS A 146 4.35 -12.30 -1.99
CA HIS A 146 3.50 -13.45 -2.34
C HIS A 146 2.21 -13.47 -1.52
N PRO A 147 1.07 -13.86 -2.13
CA PRO A 147 -0.11 -14.19 -1.36
C PRO A 147 0.14 -15.48 -0.54
N THR A 148 -0.34 -15.51 0.69
CA THR A 148 -0.26 -16.67 1.57
C THR A 148 -1.66 -17.19 1.92
N GLY A 149 -1.79 -18.52 1.99
CA GLY A 149 -3.05 -19.20 2.25
C GLY A 149 -3.76 -19.63 0.96
N SER A 150 -4.27 -20.86 0.96
CA SER A 150 -5.08 -21.44 -0.12
C SER A 150 -6.42 -21.88 0.48
N GLY A 151 -7.56 -21.35 0.01
CA GLY A 151 -8.90 -21.77 0.47
C GLY A 151 -9.60 -20.78 1.43
N ASN A 152 -10.42 -21.30 2.34
CA ASN A 152 -11.30 -20.53 3.25
C ASN A 152 -10.58 -19.85 4.43
N GLU A 153 -9.25 -19.95 4.53
CA GLU A 153 -8.47 -19.22 5.52
C GLU A 153 -8.33 -17.75 5.12
N GLN A 154 -8.33 -16.86 6.11
CA GLN A 154 -8.17 -15.43 5.90
C GLN A 154 -6.77 -15.16 5.35
N GLY A 155 -6.66 -15.09 4.02
CA GLY A 155 -5.40 -14.97 3.30
C GLY A 155 -4.54 -13.77 3.74
N GLY A 156 -3.27 -13.82 3.39
CA GLY A 156 -2.27 -12.83 3.76
C GLY A 156 -1.29 -12.55 2.63
N TYR A 157 -0.26 -11.78 2.97
CA TYR A 157 0.85 -11.48 2.08
C TYR A 157 2.17 -11.60 2.84
N GLU A 158 3.18 -12.13 2.17
CA GLU A 158 4.52 -12.34 2.69
C GLU A 158 5.51 -11.62 1.78
N LEU A 159 6.37 -10.77 2.35
CA LEU A 159 7.56 -10.28 1.68
C LEU A 159 8.70 -11.25 1.99
N ARG A 160 9.19 -11.97 0.99
CA ARG A 160 10.20 -13.02 1.19
C ARG A 160 11.64 -12.53 1.12
N SER A 161 11.87 -11.47 0.37
CA SER A 161 13.19 -10.89 0.16
C SER A 161 13.11 -9.39 -0.08
N LEU A 162 14.19 -8.68 0.27
CA LEU A 162 14.40 -7.27 -0.10
C LEU A 162 15.15 -7.13 -1.44
N GLU A 163 15.59 -8.25 -2.03
CA GLU A 163 16.19 -8.25 -3.35
C GLU A 163 15.14 -7.88 -4.41
N VAL A 164 15.51 -6.95 -5.29
CA VAL A 164 14.63 -6.44 -6.33
C VAL A 164 14.85 -7.23 -7.61
N ASP A 165 13.76 -7.76 -8.19
CA ASP A 165 13.78 -8.32 -9.54
C ASP A 165 13.95 -7.21 -10.59
N LEU A 166 15.20 -6.98 -10.99
CA LEU A 166 15.55 -6.03 -12.05
C LEU A 166 15.05 -6.46 -13.44
N GLY A 167 14.55 -7.69 -13.59
CA GLY A 167 13.82 -8.14 -14.77
C GLY A 167 12.52 -7.35 -15.01
N LYS A 168 11.98 -6.67 -13.99
CA LYS A 168 10.79 -5.81 -14.11
C LYS A 168 11.07 -4.41 -14.68
N LEU A 169 12.34 -4.00 -14.77
CA LEU A 169 12.70 -2.65 -15.24
C LEU A 169 12.10 -2.27 -16.61
N PRO A 170 12.08 -3.15 -17.63
CA PRO A 170 11.42 -2.84 -18.91
C PRO A 170 9.93 -2.52 -18.74
N SER A 171 9.19 -3.29 -17.94
CA SER A 171 7.77 -3.00 -17.68
C SER A 171 7.57 -1.68 -16.94
N ILE A 172 8.45 -1.36 -15.98
CA ILE A 172 8.39 -0.10 -15.24
C ILE A 172 8.64 1.08 -16.19
N ALA A 173 9.68 1.02 -17.02
CA ALA A 173 9.99 2.05 -18.01
C ALA A 173 8.84 2.25 -19.02
N ARG A 174 8.25 1.15 -19.50
CA ARG A 174 7.07 1.19 -20.38
C ARG A 174 5.91 1.96 -19.74
N ASN A 175 5.60 1.65 -18.47
CA ASN A 175 4.50 2.26 -17.74
C ASN A 175 4.75 3.75 -17.45
N ILE A 176 5.98 4.12 -17.12
CA ILE A 176 6.39 5.52 -16.97
C ILE A 176 6.14 6.30 -18.27
N ILE A 177 6.58 5.78 -19.42
CA ILE A 177 6.38 6.46 -20.72
C ILE A 177 4.89 6.55 -21.06
N ARG A 178 4.14 5.45 -20.93
CA ARG A 178 2.70 5.39 -21.28
C ARG A 178 1.85 6.33 -20.40
N SER A 179 2.16 6.43 -19.10
CA SER A 179 1.39 7.23 -18.14
C SER A 179 1.54 8.75 -18.32
N LYS A 180 2.57 9.23 -19.02
CA LYS A 180 2.77 10.66 -19.29
C LYS A 180 1.87 11.15 -20.42
N LYS A 181 0.64 11.54 -20.05
CA LYS A 181 -0.36 12.11 -20.96
C LYS A 181 0.07 13.42 -21.63
N SER A 182 1.01 14.15 -21.03
CA SER A 182 1.56 15.40 -21.59
C SER A 182 2.46 15.16 -22.81
N LEU A 183 2.90 13.92 -23.07
CA LEU A 183 3.73 13.60 -24.22
C LEU A 183 2.86 13.24 -25.43
N PRO A 184 3.12 13.82 -26.61
CA PRO A 184 2.50 13.40 -27.87
C PRO A 184 2.66 11.89 -28.09
N ALA A 185 1.67 11.26 -28.73
CA ALA A 185 1.69 9.82 -29.00
C ALA A 185 2.95 9.38 -29.76
N ASP A 186 3.34 10.15 -30.79
CA ASP A 186 4.53 9.87 -31.59
C ASP A 186 5.81 9.93 -30.77
N ARG A 187 5.89 10.85 -29.80
CA ARG A 187 7.05 10.97 -28.91
C ARG A 187 7.13 9.79 -27.95
N ARG A 188 6.00 9.31 -27.43
CA ARG A 188 5.94 8.10 -26.58
C ARG A 188 6.34 6.86 -27.39
N ALA A 189 5.83 6.72 -28.61
CA ALA A 189 6.19 5.61 -29.50
C ALA A 189 7.69 5.63 -29.85
N GLN A 190 8.25 6.81 -30.11
CA GLN A 190 9.69 6.95 -30.34
C GLN A 190 10.51 6.54 -29.12
N MET A 191 10.16 7.04 -27.93
CA MET A 191 10.87 6.67 -26.69
C MET A 191 10.84 5.16 -26.44
N LEU A 192 9.70 4.49 -26.67
CA LEU A 192 9.58 3.03 -26.54
C LEU A 192 10.48 2.26 -27.52
N ARG A 193 10.61 2.75 -28.76
CA ARG A 193 11.54 2.20 -29.75
C ARG A 193 12.99 2.39 -29.32
N ASP A 194 13.36 3.58 -28.85
CA ASP A 194 14.73 3.92 -28.47
C ASP A 194 15.24 3.03 -27.31
N VAL A 195 14.34 2.63 -26.39
CA VAL A 195 14.67 1.75 -25.26
C VAL A 195 14.53 0.26 -25.56
N GLY A 196 14.20 -0.12 -26.81
CA GLY A 196 14.03 -1.52 -27.22
C GLY A 196 12.87 -2.24 -26.52
N ILE A 197 11.85 -1.50 -26.08
CA ILE A 197 10.68 -2.07 -25.41
C ILE A 197 9.54 -2.17 -26.41
N SER A 198 9.21 -3.40 -26.80
CA SER A 198 8.07 -3.67 -27.69
C SER A 198 6.78 -3.05 -27.13
N GLY A 199 6.04 -2.41 -28.03
CA GLY A 199 4.81 -1.69 -27.73
C GLY A 199 3.60 -2.56 -27.45
N ASP A 200 3.74 -3.89 -27.55
CA ASP A 200 2.63 -4.83 -27.44
C ASP A 200 2.65 -5.57 -26.10
N GLU A 201 1.61 -5.24 -25.33
CA GLU A 201 0.82 -5.95 -24.31
C GLU A 201 -0.01 -4.88 -23.56
#